data_AF-A0A937PK70-F1
#
_entry.id   AF-A0A937PK70-F1
#
_cell.length_a   1.000
_cell.length_b   1.000
_cell.length_c   1.000
_cell.angle_alpha   90.00
_cell.angle_beta   90.00
_cell.angle_gamma   90.00
#
_symmetry.space_group_name_H-M   'P 1'
#
loop_
_entity.id
_entity.type
_entity.pdbx_description
1 polymer ?
#
loop_
_entity_poly.entity_id
_entity_poly.type
_entity_poly.pdbx_seq_one_letter_code
_entity_poly.pdbx_strand_id
1 'polypeptide(L)'
;MDKRLGFKRSTVEGRKLIANYLSLVLLNNAFDSYREEKINLEKTIFKHMRNYIADSVVKHGKSICRLDNDLPVLTKKQRDLLLDQNSPLDDFIIKRIYDKASKSEHAYDVLNWDFGNFVDWTPGNVADKPLIKDLVNRGIELLSYKKGIAKVGICLNTQKLKQIIEDKYNPQKASLEMLDLSLPTLIFPGRIWKGKSKVESGDPESGELYAFKELFTAGLDNKKVMNLLLYVFVKPPSGFEYQKFITKSTKLSRSFKYNADLVIVNNRVEGRHEY
;
A
#
# COMPACT_ATOMS: atom_id res chain seq x y z
N MET A 1 11.55 -13.24 9.54
CA MET A 1 10.20 -12.78 9.11
C MET A 1 9.07 -13.53 9.84
N ASP A 2 9.40 -14.54 10.65
CA ASP A 2 8.49 -15.55 11.22
C ASP A 2 7.71 -15.14 12.48
N LYS A 3 7.83 -13.87 12.91
CA LYS A 3 6.97 -13.29 13.96
C LYS A 3 5.78 -12.51 13.39
N ARG A 4 5.71 -12.26 12.07
CA ARG A 4 4.83 -11.24 11.47
C ARG A 4 3.40 -11.69 11.12
N LEU A 5 3.04 -12.93 11.43
CA LEU A 5 1.69 -13.48 11.20
C LEU A 5 1.07 -14.09 12.48
N GLY A 6 1.63 -13.82 13.67
CA GLY A 6 1.21 -14.52 14.90
C GLY A 6 1.62 -15.99 14.98
N PHE A 7 2.11 -16.59 13.90
CA PHE A 7 2.59 -17.97 13.88
C PHE A 7 4.12 -18.02 13.90
N LYS A 8 4.70 -18.39 15.03
CA LYS A 8 6.09 -18.90 15.00
C LYS A 8 6.07 -20.19 14.16
N ARG A 9 6.59 -20.17 12.94
CA ARG A 9 6.77 -21.39 12.11
C ARG A 9 7.58 -22.49 12.81
N SER A 10 8.33 -22.14 13.86
CA SER A 10 9.05 -23.09 14.70
C SER A 10 8.16 -23.83 15.72
N THR A 11 6.94 -23.36 15.97
CA THR A 11 5.97 -24.02 16.86
C THR A 11 5.20 -25.10 16.11
N VAL A 12 4.80 -26.16 16.82
CA VAL A 12 4.08 -27.29 16.23
C VAL A 12 2.69 -26.86 15.77
N GLU A 13 2.03 -25.95 16.50
CA GLU A 13 0.69 -25.44 16.19
C GLU A 13 0.66 -24.66 14.88
N GLY A 14 1.60 -23.72 14.68
CA GLY A 14 1.66 -22.93 13.45
C GLY A 14 1.92 -23.77 12.20
N ARG A 15 2.74 -24.82 12.30
CA ARG A 15 2.98 -25.75 11.18
C ARG A 15 1.76 -26.59 10.86
N LYS A 16 1.07 -27.11 11.89
CA LYS A 16 -0.18 -27.89 11.71
C LYS A 16 -1.27 -27.05 11.04
N LEU A 17 -1.43 -25.79 11.46
CA LEU A 17 -2.47 -24.91 10.94
C LEU A 17 -2.25 -24.56 9.45
N ILE A 18 -1.01 -24.26 9.04
CA ILE A 18 -0.67 -24.06 7.62
C ILE A 18 -0.85 -25.35 6.82
N ALA A 19 -0.40 -26.50 7.34
CA ALA A 19 -0.54 -27.78 6.66
C ALA A 19 -2.02 -28.11 6.43
N ASN A 20 -2.86 -27.98 7.45
CA ASN A 20 -4.30 -28.20 7.36
C ASN A 20 -4.95 -27.25 6.34
N TYR A 21 -4.54 -25.98 6.30
CA TYR A 21 -5.08 -25.03 5.33
C TYR A 21 -4.72 -25.39 3.90
N LEU A 22 -3.45 -25.73 3.64
CA LEU A 22 -3.02 -26.17 2.31
C LEU A 22 -3.72 -27.46 1.89
N SER A 23 -3.87 -28.43 2.80
CA SER A 23 -4.60 -29.67 2.55
C SER A 23 -6.07 -29.39 2.18
N LEU A 24 -6.77 -28.55 2.96
CA LEU A 24 -8.16 -28.20 2.67
C LEU A 24 -8.32 -27.42 1.37
N VAL A 25 -7.40 -26.52 1.03
CA VAL A 25 -7.39 -25.83 -0.28
C VAL A 25 -7.24 -26.83 -1.43
N LEU A 26 -6.31 -27.78 -1.31
CA LEU A 26 -6.09 -28.79 -2.35
C LEU A 26 -7.29 -29.73 -2.49
N LEU A 27 -7.82 -30.24 -1.38
CA LEU A 27 -8.97 -31.14 -1.38
C LEU A 27 -10.22 -30.45 -1.91
N ASN A 28 -10.50 -29.22 -1.48
CA ASN A 28 -11.65 -28.45 -1.99
C ASN A 28 -11.50 -28.10 -3.47
N ASN A 29 -10.29 -27.80 -3.95
CA ASN A 29 -10.09 -27.53 -5.38
C ASN A 29 -10.20 -28.78 -6.25
N ALA A 30 -9.76 -29.94 -5.76
CA ALA A 30 -9.77 -31.18 -6.51
C ALA A 30 -11.14 -31.89 -6.52
N PHE A 31 -11.90 -31.76 -5.43
CA PHE A 31 -13.09 -32.58 -5.18
C PHE A 31 -14.34 -31.77 -4.80
N ASP A 32 -14.26 -30.44 -4.75
CA ASP A 32 -15.34 -29.53 -4.29
C ASP A 32 -15.97 -29.97 -2.95
N SER A 33 -15.13 -30.53 -2.08
CA SER A 33 -15.50 -31.01 -0.74
C SER A 33 -14.75 -30.21 0.32
N TYR A 34 -15.27 -30.21 1.55
CA TYR A 34 -14.67 -29.54 2.71
C TYR A 34 -14.71 -28.00 2.70
N ARG A 35 -15.67 -27.40 1.98
CA ARG A 35 -15.84 -25.94 1.91
C ARG A 35 -16.04 -25.31 3.28
N GLU A 36 -16.90 -25.90 4.11
CA GLU A 36 -17.23 -25.39 5.44
C GLU A 36 -16.05 -25.51 6.40
N GLU A 37 -15.31 -26.62 6.36
CA GLU A 37 -14.09 -26.83 7.14
C GLU A 37 -13.00 -25.83 6.74
N LYS A 38 -12.87 -25.55 5.44
CA LYS A 38 -11.98 -24.52 4.93
C LYS A 38 -12.37 -23.12 5.46
N ILE A 39 -13.66 -22.76 5.41
CA ILE A 39 -14.17 -21.49 5.94
C ILE A 39 -13.86 -21.37 7.44
N ASN A 40 -14.12 -22.41 8.23
CA ASN A 40 -13.86 -22.40 9.67
C ASN A 40 -12.36 -22.25 9.99
N LEU A 41 -11.49 -22.86 9.19
CA LEU A 41 -10.05 -22.70 9.35
C LEU A 41 -9.58 -21.29 8.97
N GLU A 42 -10.13 -20.70 7.91
CA GLU A 42 -9.85 -19.30 7.53
C GLU A 42 -10.27 -18.32 8.63
N LYS A 43 -11.46 -18.48 9.23
CA LYS A 43 -11.89 -17.69 10.40
C LYS A 43 -10.89 -17.80 11.57
N THR A 44 -10.38 -19.01 11.81
CA THR A 44 -9.37 -19.25 12.85
C THR A 44 -8.06 -18.51 12.53
N ILE A 45 -7.61 -18.54 11.27
CA ILE A 45 -6.45 -17.79 10.79
C ILE A 45 -6.64 -16.29 11.02
N PHE A 46 -7.78 -15.72 10.64
CA PHE A 46 -8.06 -14.30 10.82
C PHE A 46 -8.05 -13.89 12.29
N LYS A 47 -8.68 -14.69 13.17
CA LYS A 47 -8.63 -14.45 14.62
C LYS A 47 -7.19 -14.41 15.15
N HIS A 48 -6.32 -15.30 14.70
CA HIS A 48 -4.90 -15.25 15.07
C HIS A 48 -4.19 -13.99 14.56
N MET A 49 -4.47 -13.55 13.33
CA MET A 49 -3.93 -12.30 12.79
C MET A 49 -4.40 -11.09 13.60
N ARG A 50 -5.67 -11.07 14.03
CA ARG A 50 -6.25 -10.02 14.87
C ARG A 50 -5.63 -9.97 16.26
N ASN A 51 -5.44 -11.13 16.90
CA ASN A 51 -4.71 -11.20 18.17
C ASN A 51 -3.28 -10.68 18.01
N TYR A 52 -2.60 -11.04 16.92
CA TYR A 52 -1.25 -10.56 16.66
C TYR A 52 -1.17 -9.03 16.53
N ILE A 53 -2.13 -8.35 15.89
CA ILE A 53 -2.11 -6.88 15.83
C ILE A 53 -2.51 -6.21 17.15
N ALA A 54 -3.23 -6.93 18.03
CA ALA A 54 -3.57 -6.48 19.37
C ALA A 54 -2.42 -6.66 20.38
N ASP A 55 -1.47 -7.56 20.10
CA ASP A 55 -0.30 -7.79 20.96
C ASP A 55 0.52 -6.52 21.17
N SER A 56 1.18 -6.43 22.32
CA SER A 56 2.12 -5.35 22.60
C SER A 56 3.54 -5.63 22.11
N VAL A 57 4.25 -4.56 21.76
CA VAL A 57 5.69 -4.53 21.47
C VAL A 57 6.38 -3.52 22.37
N VAL A 58 7.59 -3.86 22.83
CA VAL A 58 8.44 -2.92 23.58
C VAL A 58 9.17 -2.02 22.60
N LYS A 59 8.98 -0.71 22.72
CA LYS A 59 9.66 0.32 21.94
C LYS A 59 10.13 1.44 22.87
N HIS A 60 11.43 1.70 22.87
CA HIS A 60 12.07 2.66 23.79
C HIS A 60 11.67 2.44 25.26
N GLY A 61 11.62 1.17 25.70
CA GLY A 61 11.25 0.79 27.05
C GLY A 61 9.75 0.86 27.38
N LYS A 62 8.90 1.31 26.45
CA LYS A 62 7.43 1.35 26.63
C LYS A 62 6.76 0.21 25.88
N SER A 63 5.79 -0.43 26.52
CA SER A 63 4.90 -1.41 25.88
C SER A 63 3.82 -0.65 25.09
N ILE A 64 3.71 -0.92 23.79
CA ILE A 64 2.75 -0.27 22.88
C ILE A 64 2.04 -1.36 22.07
N CYS A 65 0.72 -1.26 21.89
CA CYS A 65 -0.02 -2.12 20.96
C CYS A 65 0.60 -2.05 19.55
N ARG A 66 0.74 -3.21 18.88
CA ARG A 66 1.32 -3.26 17.54
C ARG A 66 0.54 -2.43 16.55
N LEU A 67 -0.79 -2.49 16.59
CA LEU A 67 -1.65 -1.70 15.71
C LEU A 67 -1.33 -0.20 15.83
N ASP A 68 -1.21 0.31 17.06
CA ASP A 68 -0.91 1.73 17.29
C ASP A 68 0.53 2.10 16.93
N ASN A 69 1.47 1.16 17.05
CA ASN A 69 2.82 1.39 16.58
C ASN A 69 2.90 1.39 15.05
N ASP A 70 2.16 0.52 14.36
CA ASP A 70 2.31 0.30 12.93
C ASP A 70 1.46 1.28 12.10
N LEU A 71 0.25 1.58 12.56
CA LEU A 71 -0.72 2.45 11.88
C LEU A 71 -1.42 3.40 12.90
N PRO A 72 -0.70 4.38 13.47
CA PRO A 72 -1.21 5.26 14.53
C PRO A 72 -2.37 6.17 14.11
N VAL A 73 -2.59 6.35 12.81
CA VAL A 73 -3.57 7.30 12.25
C VAL A 73 -5.00 6.79 12.16
N LEU A 74 -5.24 5.54 12.57
CA LEU A 74 -6.59 5.00 12.61
C LEU A 74 -7.48 5.84 13.52
N THR A 75 -8.77 5.88 13.25
CA THR A 75 -9.80 6.43 14.15
C THR A 75 -10.13 5.43 15.27
N LYS A 76 -10.80 5.87 16.33
CA LYS A 76 -11.28 4.96 17.38
C LYS A 76 -12.18 3.85 16.81
N LYS A 77 -13.13 4.21 15.94
CA LYS A 77 -14.04 3.27 15.27
C LYS A 77 -13.27 2.18 14.50
N GLN A 78 -12.24 2.56 13.76
CA GLN A 78 -11.41 1.62 13.00
C GLN A 78 -10.61 0.69 13.91
N ARG A 79 -10.08 1.21 15.03
CA ARG A 79 -9.41 0.37 16.05
C ARG A 79 -10.38 -0.62 16.66
N ASP A 80 -11.54 -0.16 17.10
CA ASP A 80 -12.56 -1.01 17.72
C ASP A 80 -12.95 -2.15 16.76
N LEU A 81 -13.16 -1.83 15.48
CA LEU A 81 -13.48 -2.85 14.47
C LEU A 81 -12.36 -3.90 14.30
N LEU A 82 -11.09 -3.49 14.35
CA LEU A 82 -9.93 -4.39 14.18
C LEU A 82 -9.62 -5.19 15.45
N LEU A 83 -9.84 -4.63 16.64
CA LEU A 83 -9.43 -5.21 17.91
C LEU A 83 -10.55 -5.95 18.66
N ASP A 84 -11.82 -5.59 18.46
CA ASP A 84 -12.96 -6.24 19.13
C ASP A 84 -13.20 -7.66 18.61
N GLN A 85 -12.92 -8.67 19.42
CA GLN A 85 -13.07 -10.07 19.04
C GLN A 85 -14.50 -10.47 18.63
N ASN A 86 -15.52 -9.68 18.99
CA ASN A 86 -16.91 -9.88 18.58
C ASN A 86 -17.28 -9.09 17.31
N SER A 87 -16.32 -8.38 16.72
CA SER A 87 -16.49 -7.63 15.47
C SER A 87 -16.94 -8.57 14.34
N PRO A 88 -17.96 -8.18 13.55
CA PRO A 88 -18.40 -8.94 12.39
C PRO A 88 -17.42 -8.90 11.20
N LEU A 89 -16.24 -8.28 11.38
CA LEU A 89 -15.20 -8.16 10.36
C LEU A 89 -14.75 -9.51 9.80
N ASP A 90 -14.60 -10.54 10.63
CA ASP A 90 -14.12 -11.84 10.19
C ASP A 90 -15.13 -12.54 9.26
N ASP A 91 -16.42 -12.46 9.61
CA ASP A 91 -17.51 -12.97 8.75
C ASP A 91 -17.62 -12.18 7.46
N PHE A 92 -17.43 -10.87 7.51
CA PHE A 92 -17.40 -10.01 6.33
C PHE A 92 -16.23 -10.37 5.38
N ILE A 93 -15.02 -10.57 5.90
CA ILE A 93 -13.84 -10.96 5.11
C ILE A 93 -14.08 -12.32 4.45
N ILE A 94 -14.59 -13.30 5.19
CA ILE A 94 -14.94 -14.62 4.65
C ILE A 94 -15.98 -14.48 3.52
N LYS A 95 -17.06 -13.73 3.76
CA LYS A 95 -18.08 -13.49 2.75
C LYS A 95 -17.47 -12.90 1.48
N ARG A 96 -16.56 -11.93 1.59
CA ARG A 96 -15.84 -11.32 0.45
C ARG A 96 -14.94 -12.28 -0.32
N ILE A 97 -14.33 -13.26 0.36
CA ILE A 97 -13.48 -14.28 -0.29
C ILE A 97 -14.31 -15.19 -1.20
N TYR A 98 -15.50 -15.58 -0.75
CA TYR A 98 -16.37 -16.53 -1.43
C TYR A 98 -17.44 -15.88 -2.33
N ASP A 99 -17.78 -14.62 -2.08
CA ASP A 99 -18.68 -13.81 -2.87
C ASP A 99 -18.04 -12.44 -3.17
N LYS A 100 -17.37 -12.36 -4.32
CA LYS A 100 -16.72 -11.13 -4.79
C LYS A 100 -17.72 -10.01 -5.13
N ALA A 101 -19.01 -10.34 -5.31
CA ALA A 101 -20.05 -9.34 -5.55
C ALA A 101 -20.57 -8.72 -4.24
N SER A 102 -20.27 -9.33 -3.09
CA SER A 102 -20.64 -8.77 -1.79
C SER A 102 -19.98 -7.41 -1.58
N LYS A 103 -20.79 -6.36 -1.50
CA LYS A 103 -20.30 -4.99 -1.22
C LYS A 103 -19.85 -4.85 0.24
N SER A 104 -18.95 -3.91 0.51
CA SER A 104 -18.66 -3.51 1.88
C SER A 104 -19.86 -2.79 2.48
N GLU A 105 -20.24 -3.16 3.70
CA GLU A 105 -21.09 -2.28 4.50
C GLU A 105 -20.22 -1.11 4.99
N HIS A 106 -20.76 0.11 5.00
CA HIS A 106 -20.05 1.31 5.47
C HIS A 106 -19.52 1.18 6.91
N ALA A 107 -20.07 0.26 7.70
CA ALA A 107 -19.57 -0.07 9.03
C ALA A 107 -18.14 -0.63 9.01
N TYR A 108 -17.71 -1.26 7.91
CA TYR A 108 -16.42 -1.94 7.76
C TYR A 108 -15.37 -1.14 7.01
N ASP A 109 -15.63 0.12 6.68
CA ASP A 109 -14.68 0.94 5.92
C ASP A 109 -13.49 1.38 6.78
N VAL A 110 -12.55 0.45 6.95
CA VAL A 110 -11.26 0.65 7.63
C VAL A 110 -10.33 1.59 6.88
N LEU A 111 -10.68 2.00 5.66
CA LEU A 111 -9.86 2.79 4.74
C LEU A 111 -10.40 4.20 4.52
N ASN A 112 -11.48 4.58 5.22
CA ASN A 112 -11.91 5.97 5.27
C ASN A 112 -10.93 6.78 6.12
N TRP A 113 -9.91 7.34 5.46
CA TRP A 113 -8.84 8.08 6.13
C TRP A 113 -9.36 9.40 6.69
N ASP A 114 -9.20 9.57 8.00
CA ASP A 114 -9.29 10.88 8.64
C ASP A 114 -7.90 11.52 8.62
N PHE A 115 -7.65 12.36 7.61
CA PHE A 115 -6.37 13.05 7.44
C PHE A 115 -6.02 13.98 8.61
N GLY A 116 -6.99 14.34 9.48
CA GLY A 116 -6.72 15.09 10.70
C GLY A 116 -5.89 14.31 11.73
N ASN A 117 -5.87 12.98 11.65
CA ASN A 117 -5.03 12.14 12.53
C ASN A 117 -3.61 11.92 11.98
N PHE A 118 -3.34 12.36 10.75
CA PHE A 118 -2.03 12.20 10.12
C PHE A 118 -1.05 13.23 10.68
N VAL A 119 0.23 12.98 10.45
CA VAL A 119 1.31 13.88 10.92
C VAL A 119 2.05 14.46 9.74
N ASP A 120 2.73 15.58 9.95
CA ASP A 120 3.62 16.16 8.96
C ASP A 120 4.65 15.15 8.49
N TRP A 121 4.77 15.03 7.17
CA TRP A 121 5.73 14.15 6.55
C TRP A 121 7.13 14.72 6.68
N THR A 122 8.05 13.90 7.20
CA THR A 122 9.47 14.23 7.26
C THR A 122 10.21 13.42 6.19
N PRO A 123 10.54 14.01 5.02
CA PRO A 123 11.07 13.28 3.86
C PRO A 123 12.48 12.68 4.06
N GLY A 124 13.17 12.97 5.15
CA GLY A 124 14.47 12.35 5.47
C GLY A 124 15.48 12.46 4.33
N ASN A 125 15.98 11.31 3.85
CA ASN A 125 17.00 11.24 2.78
C ASN A 125 16.48 11.58 1.37
N VAL A 126 15.19 11.85 1.20
CA VAL A 126 14.61 12.34 -0.07
C VAL A 126 14.23 13.82 -0.03
N ALA A 127 14.51 14.53 1.07
CA ALA A 127 14.19 15.95 1.25
C ALA A 127 14.86 16.85 0.19
N ASP A 128 16.06 16.49 -0.25
CA ASP A 128 16.85 17.24 -1.23
C ASP A 128 16.47 16.93 -2.69
N LYS A 129 15.59 15.95 -2.92
CA LYS A 129 15.22 15.53 -4.28
C LYS A 129 14.32 16.58 -4.93
N PRO A 130 14.52 16.90 -6.23
CA PRO A 130 13.94 18.08 -6.85
C PRO A 130 12.44 18.28 -6.61
N LEU A 131 11.61 17.26 -6.86
CA LEU A 131 10.16 17.37 -6.68
C LEU A 131 9.81 17.64 -5.22
N ILE A 132 10.42 16.91 -4.29
CA ILE A 132 10.13 17.03 -2.86
C ILE A 132 10.58 18.41 -2.35
N LYS A 133 11.78 18.85 -2.73
CA LYS A 133 12.31 20.17 -2.39
C LYS A 133 11.43 21.29 -2.92
N ASP A 134 10.95 21.18 -4.17
CA ASP A 134 10.05 22.17 -4.77
C ASP A 134 8.70 22.25 -4.05
N LEU A 135 8.12 21.10 -3.67
CA LEU A 135 6.86 21.06 -2.92
C LEU A 135 7.01 21.76 -1.57
N VAL A 136 8.07 21.43 -0.83
CA VAL A 136 8.37 22.05 0.48
C VAL A 136 8.61 23.55 0.32
N ASN A 137 9.44 23.97 -0.65
CA ASN A 137 9.74 25.39 -0.89
C ASN A 137 8.51 26.21 -1.30
N ARG A 138 7.50 25.57 -1.91
CA ARG A 138 6.22 26.19 -2.27
C ARG A 138 5.18 26.12 -1.14
N GLY A 139 5.59 25.67 0.05
CA GLY A 139 4.71 25.56 1.21
C GLY A 139 3.60 24.52 1.04
N ILE A 140 3.81 23.49 0.22
CA ILE A 140 2.87 22.38 0.10
C ILE A 140 3.03 21.49 1.33
N GLU A 141 1.97 21.44 2.13
CA GLU A 141 1.87 20.52 3.26
C GLU A 141 1.76 19.08 2.74
N LEU A 142 2.60 18.20 3.29
CA LEU A 142 2.64 16.78 2.98
C LEU A 142 2.47 16.00 4.27
N LEU A 143 1.58 15.03 4.26
CA LEU A 143 1.23 14.23 5.43
C LEU A 143 1.81 12.81 5.34
N SER A 144 1.91 12.14 6.49
CA SER A 144 2.31 10.74 6.59
C SER A 144 1.46 9.99 7.59
N TYR A 145 1.21 8.71 7.32
CA TYR A 145 0.46 7.84 8.23
C TYR A 145 1.28 7.39 9.45
N LYS A 146 2.55 7.80 9.56
CA LYS A 146 3.41 7.47 10.71
C LYS A 146 4.59 8.43 10.82
N LYS A 147 4.84 8.91 12.04
CA LYS A 147 6.00 9.74 12.37
C LYS A 147 7.32 9.03 12.03
N GLY A 148 8.23 9.75 11.38
CA GLY A 148 9.57 9.26 11.03
C GLY A 148 9.61 8.29 9.85
N ILE A 149 8.50 8.11 9.11
CA ILE A 149 8.51 7.43 7.81
C ILE A 149 8.87 8.44 6.72
N ALA A 150 10.06 8.27 6.13
CA ALA A 150 10.49 9.03 4.96
C ALA A 150 9.94 8.45 3.62
N LYS A 151 9.14 7.39 3.68
CA LYS A 151 8.80 6.57 2.50
C LYS A 151 7.68 7.14 1.63
N VAL A 152 6.64 7.73 2.24
CA VAL A 152 5.49 8.26 1.50
C VAL A 152 5.07 9.61 2.05
N GLY A 153 4.76 10.54 1.15
CA GLY A 153 4.14 11.82 1.47
C GLY A 153 2.77 11.90 0.81
N ILE A 154 1.78 12.43 1.52
CA ILE A 154 0.41 12.58 1.01
C ILE A 154 0.14 14.08 0.83
N CYS A 155 -0.14 14.48 -0.40
CA CYS A 155 -0.56 15.84 -0.72
C CYS A 155 -2.08 15.90 -0.76
N LEU A 156 -2.70 16.72 0.10
CA LEU A 156 -4.15 16.92 0.06
C LEU A 156 -4.58 17.83 -1.09
N ASN A 157 -3.72 18.75 -1.53
CA ASN A 157 -4.02 19.66 -2.63
C ASN A 157 -3.44 19.14 -3.96
N THR A 158 -4.14 18.18 -4.55
CA THR A 158 -3.75 17.57 -5.84
C THR A 158 -3.70 18.59 -6.97
N GLN A 159 -4.54 19.62 -6.96
CA GLN A 159 -4.51 20.68 -7.96
C GLN A 159 -3.20 21.47 -7.95
N LYS A 160 -2.73 21.92 -6.77
CA LYS A 160 -1.44 22.61 -6.64
C LYS A 160 -0.27 21.69 -7.01
N LEU A 161 -0.33 20.41 -6.61
CA LEU A 161 0.67 19.43 -7.01
C LEU A 161 0.75 19.30 -8.53
N LYS A 162 -0.41 19.17 -9.20
CA LYS A 162 -0.51 19.10 -10.66
C LYS A 162 0.12 20.32 -11.33
N GLN A 163 -0.19 21.54 -10.87
CA GLN A 163 0.40 22.78 -11.41
C GLN A 163 1.93 22.77 -11.32
N ILE A 164 2.50 22.39 -10.17
CA ILE A 164 3.95 22.31 -9.97
C ILE A 164 4.59 21.31 -10.95
N ILE A 165 3.92 20.17 -11.18
CA ILE A 165 4.38 19.14 -12.10
C ILE A 165 4.31 19.63 -13.55
N GLU A 166 3.21 20.29 -13.94
CA GLU A 166 3.05 20.86 -15.27
C GLU A 166 4.12 21.90 -15.58
N ASP A 167 4.42 22.79 -14.63
CA ASP A 167 5.38 23.87 -14.79
C ASP A 167 6.82 23.38 -15.00
N LYS A 168 7.24 22.34 -14.26
CA LYS A 168 8.67 21.99 -14.12
C LYS A 168 9.05 20.57 -14.54
N TYR A 169 8.11 19.65 -14.47
CA TYR A 169 8.38 18.21 -14.61
C TYR A 169 7.72 17.61 -15.86
N ASN A 170 6.88 18.37 -16.57
CA ASN A 170 6.17 17.93 -17.77
C ASN A 170 6.53 18.74 -19.03
N PRO A 171 7.81 18.83 -19.43
CA PRO A 171 8.22 19.64 -20.58
C PRO A 171 7.63 19.16 -21.91
N GLN A 172 7.24 17.89 -21.99
CA GLN A 172 6.61 17.28 -23.17
C GLN A 172 5.09 17.47 -23.20
N LYS A 173 4.51 18.12 -22.18
CA LYS A 173 3.06 18.34 -22.04
C LYS A 173 2.25 17.05 -22.16
N ALA A 174 2.73 15.96 -21.56
CA ALA A 174 1.97 14.72 -21.44
C ALA A 174 0.67 14.96 -20.67
N SER A 175 -0.41 14.27 -21.04
CA SER A 175 -1.69 14.38 -20.31
C SER A 175 -1.52 13.92 -18.86
N LEU A 176 -2.10 14.69 -17.93
CA LEU A 176 -2.17 14.37 -16.51
C LEU A 176 -3.62 14.10 -16.06
N GLU A 177 -4.53 13.82 -17.01
CA GLU A 177 -5.98 13.63 -16.75
C GLU A 177 -6.28 12.43 -15.84
N MET A 178 -5.34 11.49 -15.71
CA MET A 178 -5.40 10.36 -14.79
C MET A 178 -5.40 10.78 -13.30
N LEU A 179 -4.95 12.01 -12.99
CA LEU A 179 -5.04 12.58 -11.65
C LEU A 179 -6.45 13.12 -11.39
N ASP A 180 -7.16 12.45 -10.50
CA ASP A 180 -8.44 12.93 -9.99
C ASP A 180 -8.21 14.07 -9.00
N LEU A 181 -8.54 15.30 -9.40
CA LEU A 181 -8.28 16.49 -8.58
C LEU A 181 -9.12 16.54 -7.29
N SER A 182 -10.19 15.75 -7.20
CA SER A 182 -11.01 15.64 -6.00
C SER A 182 -10.41 14.75 -4.92
N LEU A 183 -9.43 13.91 -5.29
CA LEU A 183 -8.77 12.97 -4.39
C LEU A 183 -7.41 13.49 -3.94
N PRO A 184 -6.95 13.15 -2.73
CA PRO A 184 -5.57 13.39 -2.32
C PRO A 184 -4.58 12.60 -3.20
N THR A 185 -3.30 12.95 -3.16
CA THR A 185 -2.25 12.25 -3.91
C THR A 185 -1.18 11.68 -2.99
N LEU A 186 -1.00 10.36 -3.03
CA LEU A 186 0.14 9.68 -2.45
C LEU A 186 1.36 9.84 -3.36
N ILE A 187 2.42 10.41 -2.82
CA ILE A 187 3.73 10.54 -3.46
C ILE A 187 4.60 9.42 -2.90
N PHE A 188 4.98 8.49 -3.78
CA PHE A 188 5.88 7.38 -3.47
C PHE A 188 7.27 7.63 -4.07
N PRO A 189 8.20 8.27 -3.33
CA PRO A 189 9.60 8.35 -3.74
C PRO A 189 10.25 6.97 -3.72
N GLY A 190 10.79 6.51 -4.85
CA GLY A 190 11.35 5.17 -4.98
C GLY A 190 12.64 5.10 -5.79
N ARG A 191 13.34 3.97 -5.70
CA ARG A 191 14.55 3.69 -6.50
C ARG A 191 14.38 2.41 -7.30
N ILE A 192 14.37 2.50 -8.63
CA ILE A 192 14.32 1.30 -9.50
C ILE A 192 15.73 0.75 -9.81
N TRP A 193 16.76 1.60 -9.74
CA TRP A 193 18.11 1.27 -10.21
C TRP A 193 19.11 1.17 -9.05
N LYS A 194 20.05 0.23 -9.15
CA LYS A 194 21.26 0.18 -8.30
C LYS A 194 22.51 0.31 -9.17
N GLY A 195 23.15 1.49 -9.11
CA GLY A 195 24.41 1.75 -9.82
C GLY A 195 24.23 2.11 -11.30
N LYS A 196 25.34 2.18 -12.04
CA LYS A 196 25.40 2.67 -13.44
C LYS A 196 24.93 1.67 -14.50
N SER A 197 24.87 0.37 -14.17
CA SER A 197 24.69 -0.69 -15.18
C SER A 197 23.73 -1.83 -14.79
N LYS A 198 23.23 -1.87 -13.55
CA LYS A 198 22.29 -2.91 -13.10
C LYS A 198 20.89 -2.33 -12.89
N VAL A 199 19.99 -2.67 -13.81
CA VAL A 199 18.55 -2.67 -13.54
C VAL A 199 18.25 -3.87 -12.63
N GLU A 200 17.19 -3.77 -11.83
CA GLU A 200 16.61 -4.87 -11.06
C GLU A 200 17.31 -5.19 -9.73
N SER A 201 17.34 -4.22 -8.80
CA SER A 201 16.89 -4.62 -7.48
C SER A 201 15.50 -4.09 -7.32
N GLY A 202 14.51 -4.97 -7.19
CA GLY A 202 13.18 -4.54 -6.78
C GLY A 202 13.34 -3.70 -5.52
N ASP A 203 12.89 -2.45 -5.58
CA ASP A 203 12.65 -1.69 -4.36
C ASP A 203 11.67 -2.55 -3.56
N PRO A 204 12.05 -3.15 -2.42
CA PRO A 204 11.15 -4.04 -1.68
C PRO A 204 9.82 -3.31 -1.36
N GLU A 205 9.86 -1.99 -1.33
CA GLU A 205 8.74 -1.10 -0.97
C GLU A 205 7.79 -0.87 -2.15
N SER A 206 8.27 -0.92 -3.40
CA SER A 206 7.39 -0.86 -4.59
C SER A 206 6.47 -2.08 -4.70
N GLY A 207 6.89 -3.22 -4.14
CA GLY A 207 6.06 -4.41 -4.02
C GLY A 207 4.92 -4.23 -3.02
N GLU A 208 5.07 -3.35 -2.03
CA GLU A 208 4.02 -3.04 -1.05
C GLU A 208 2.85 -2.32 -1.72
N LEU A 209 3.11 -1.44 -2.69
CA LEU A 209 2.06 -0.76 -3.46
C LEU A 209 1.18 -1.72 -4.27
N TYR A 210 1.75 -2.81 -4.77
CA TYR A 210 0.97 -3.85 -5.46
C TYR A 210 0.23 -4.77 -4.49
N ALA A 211 0.90 -5.13 -3.38
CA ALA A 211 0.36 -6.08 -2.41
C ALA A 211 -0.69 -5.46 -1.47
N PHE A 212 -0.63 -4.15 -1.25
CA PHE A 212 -1.49 -3.41 -0.33
C PHE A 212 -2.08 -2.18 -1.03
N LYS A 213 -2.59 -2.36 -2.25
CA LYS A 213 -3.27 -1.28 -2.99
C LYS A 213 -4.44 -0.71 -2.17
N GLU A 214 -5.05 -1.55 -1.34
CA GLU A 214 -6.17 -1.18 -0.47
C GLU A 214 -5.74 -0.17 0.59
N LEU A 215 -4.48 -0.19 1.02
CA LEU A 215 -3.98 0.78 2.00
C LEU A 215 -3.76 2.18 1.37
N PHE A 216 -3.54 2.25 0.06
CA PHE A 216 -2.96 3.43 -0.57
C PHE A 216 -3.77 4.05 -1.70
N THR A 217 -4.50 3.27 -2.49
CA THR A 217 -5.13 3.75 -3.74
C THR A 217 -6.56 3.30 -3.94
N ALA A 218 -6.96 2.17 -3.37
CA ALA A 218 -8.30 1.59 -3.55
C ALA A 218 -9.00 1.35 -2.21
N GLY A 219 -10.29 1.66 -2.11
CA GLY A 219 -11.13 1.23 -0.99
C GLY A 219 -11.47 -0.26 -1.08
N LEU A 220 -12.20 -0.78 -0.09
CA LEU A 220 -12.57 -2.19 -0.03
C LEU A 220 -13.37 -2.68 -1.25
N ASP A 221 -14.17 -1.82 -1.88
CA ASP A 221 -14.93 -2.13 -3.11
C ASP A 221 -14.16 -1.80 -4.41
N ASN A 222 -12.82 -1.70 -4.35
CA ASN A 222 -11.94 -1.28 -5.46
C ASN A 222 -12.21 0.14 -6.01
N LYS A 223 -13.01 0.96 -5.33
CA LYS A 223 -13.17 2.38 -5.68
C LYS A 223 -11.87 3.13 -5.42
N LYS A 224 -11.45 4.01 -6.33
CA LYS A 224 -10.26 4.85 -6.13
C LYS A 224 -10.51 5.82 -4.98
N VAL A 225 -9.57 5.88 -4.03
CA VAL A 225 -9.67 6.75 -2.83
C VAL A 225 -8.52 7.76 -2.73
N MET A 226 -7.46 7.55 -3.51
CA MET A 226 -6.30 8.43 -3.56
C MET A 226 -5.60 8.24 -4.91
N ASN A 227 -4.99 9.30 -5.43
CA ASN A 227 -4.09 9.19 -6.57
C ASN A 227 -2.73 8.63 -6.14
N LEU A 228 -2.04 7.94 -7.04
CA LEU A 228 -0.67 7.46 -6.84
C LEU A 228 0.31 8.11 -7.81
N LEU A 229 1.22 8.90 -7.26
CA LEU A 229 2.38 9.44 -7.97
C LEU A 229 3.63 8.63 -7.60
N LEU A 230 4.19 7.92 -8.58
CA LEU A 230 5.49 7.25 -8.42
C LEU A 230 6.63 8.19 -8.83
N TYR A 231 7.48 8.57 -7.88
CA TYR A 231 8.60 9.48 -8.12
C TYR A 231 9.94 8.74 -8.06
N VAL A 232 10.49 8.44 -9.23
CA VAL A 232 11.79 7.79 -9.38
C VAL A 232 12.86 8.84 -9.60
N PHE A 233 13.47 9.32 -8.53
CA PHE A 233 14.45 10.42 -8.57
C PHE A 233 15.85 10.02 -9.06
N VAL A 234 16.12 8.72 -9.21
CA VAL A 234 17.44 8.22 -9.64
C VAL A 234 17.51 8.26 -11.17
N LYS A 235 18.62 8.80 -11.69
CA LYS A 235 18.91 8.81 -13.13
C LYS A 235 18.85 7.37 -13.68
N PRO A 236 18.09 7.11 -14.75
CA PRO A 236 18.03 5.78 -15.34
C PRO A 236 19.36 5.42 -16.02
N PRO A 237 19.66 4.11 -16.17
CA PRO A 237 20.81 3.67 -16.96
C PRO A 237 20.66 4.08 -18.42
N SER A 238 21.80 4.11 -19.14
CA SER A 238 21.80 4.42 -20.57
C SER A 238 20.90 3.42 -21.35
N GLY A 239 20.11 3.93 -22.29
CA GLY A 239 19.18 3.12 -23.09
C GLY A 239 17.90 2.68 -22.37
N PHE A 240 17.62 3.20 -21.17
CA PHE A 240 16.33 2.97 -20.53
C PHE A 240 15.20 3.63 -21.31
N GLU A 241 14.16 2.86 -21.59
CA GLU A 241 12.90 3.33 -22.18
C GLU A 241 11.74 2.90 -21.28
N TYR A 242 10.97 3.86 -20.79
CA TYR A 242 9.86 3.59 -19.87
C TYR A 242 8.83 2.64 -20.49
N GLN A 243 8.51 2.81 -21.77
CA GLN A 243 7.56 1.96 -22.49
C GLN A 243 8.02 0.50 -22.55
N LYS A 244 9.31 0.23 -22.78
CA LYS A 244 9.87 -1.14 -22.72
C LYS A 244 9.89 -1.72 -21.31
N PHE A 245 9.93 -0.87 -20.28
CA PHE A 245 9.94 -1.33 -18.90
C PHE A 245 8.55 -1.79 -18.43
N ILE A 246 7.50 -1.04 -18.77
CA ILE A 246 6.13 -1.38 -18.34
C ILE A 246 5.53 -2.58 -19.06
N THR A 247 6.10 -3.01 -20.19
CA THR A 247 5.73 -4.27 -20.88
C THR A 247 6.24 -5.51 -20.16
N LYS A 248 7.22 -5.38 -19.25
CA LYS A 248 7.69 -6.51 -18.44
C LYS A 248 6.59 -7.01 -17.50
N SER A 249 6.58 -8.31 -17.19
CA SER A 249 5.61 -8.94 -16.26
C SER A 249 6.13 -9.08 -14.83
N THR A 250 6.95 -8.14 -14.35
CA THR A 250 7.42 -8.12 -12.95
C THR A 250 6.39 -7.47 -12.03
N LYS A 251 6.45 -7.72 -10.70
CA LYS A 251 5.59 -7.02 -9.73
C LYS A 251 5.77 -5.49 -9.79
N LEU A 252 7.02 -5.06 -9.93
CA LEU A 252 7.38 -3.65 -10.05
C LEU A 252 6.77 -3.02 -11.31
N SER A 253 7.04 -3.58 -12.50
CA SER A 253 6.49 -3.03 -13.75
C SER A 253 4.96 -3.06 -13.78
N ARG A 254 4.31 -4.06 -13.17
CA ARG A 254 2.85 -4.08 -12.98
C ARG A 254 2.35 -2.95 -12.08
N SER A 255 3.08 -2.59 -11.02
CA SER A 255 2.72 -1.45 -10.16
C SER A 255 2.76 -0.14 -10.95
N PHE A 256 3.80 0.05 -11.76
CA PHE A 256 3.96 1.22 -12.63
C PHE A 256 2.92 1.27 -13.76
N LYS A 257 2.49 0.11 -14.27
CA LYS A 257 1.51 0.02 -15.36
C LYS A 257 0.06 0.13 -14.89
N TYR A 258 -0.30 -0.45 -13.75
CA TYR A 258 -1.70 -0.61 -13.36
C TYR A 258 -2.12 0.21 -12.13
N ASN A 259 -1.18 0.60 -11.25
CA ASN A 259 -1.54 1.22 -9.98
C ASN A 259 -1.19 2.72 -9.92
N ALA A 260 -0.18 3.18 -10.66
CA ALA A 260 0.17 4.59 -10.70
C ALA A 260 -0.86 5.42 -11.48
N ASP A 261 -1.14 6.63 -11.07
CA ASP A 261 -1.87 7.61 -11.89
C ASP A 261 -0.89 8.53 -12.62
N LEU A 262 0.26 8.76 -11.98
CA LEU A 262 1.34 9.53 -12.54
C LEU A 262 2.69 8.87 -12.23
N VAL A 263 3.57 8.88 -13.22
CA VAL A 263 4.95 8.42 -13.06
C VAL A 263 5.89 9.54 -13.46
N ILE A 264 6.83 9.86 -12.57
CA ILE A 264 7.92 10.80 -12.83
C ILE A 264 9.23 10.04 -12.71
N VAL A 265 9.99 9.93 -13.80
CA VAL A 265 11.32 9.34 -13.81
C VAL A 265 12.36 10.42 -14.07
N ASN A 266 13.33 10.54 -13.17
CA ASN A 266 14.42 11.51 -13.27
C ASN A 266 13.91 12.94 -13.60
N ASN A 267 12.89 13.38 -12.85
CA ASN A 267 12.25 14.68 -12.96
C ASN A 267 11.54 14.94 -14.30
N ARG A 268 11.11 13.89 -14.99
CA ARG A 268 10.29 13.98 -16.19
C ARG A 268 9.05 13.10 -16.04
N VAL A 269 7.90 13.65 -16.37
CA VAL A 269 6.65 12.89 -16.50
C VAL A 269 6.81 11.87 -17.62
N GLU A 270 6.45 10.63 -17.32
CA GLU A 270 6.37 9.54 -18.29
C GLU A 270 4.90 9.32 -18.65
N GLY A 271 4.57 9.44 -19.94
CA GLY A 271 3.22 9.22 -20.44
C GLY A 271 2.81 7.74 -20.36
N ARG A 272 1.54 7.49 -20.03
CA ARG A 272 0.89 6.21 -20.35
C ARG A 272 0.20 6.36 -21.70
N HIS A 273 0.53 5.48 -22.64
CA HIS A 273 -0.35 5.27 -23.77
C HIS A 273 -1.46 4.33 -23.31
N GLU A 274 -2.70 4.77 -23.45
CA GLU A 274 -3.87 3.89 -23.31
C GLU A 274 -3.73 2.76 -24.34
N TYR A 275 -3.87 1.52 -23.87
CA TYR A 275 -3.99 0.33 -24.70
C TYR A 275 -5.47 -0.04 -24.78
#